data_AF-A0A382MVC5-F1
#
_entry.id   AF-A0A382MVC5-F1
#
_cell.length_a   1.000
_cell.length_b   1.000
_cell.length_c   1.000
_cell.angle_alpha   90.00
_cell.angle_beta   90.00
_cell.angle_gamma   90.00
#
_symmetry.space_group_name_H-M   'P 1'
#
loop_
_entity.id
_entity.type
_entity.pdbx_description
1 polymer ?
#
loop_
_entity_poly.entity_id
_entity_poly.type
_entity_poly.pdbx_seq_one_letter_code
_entity_poly.pdbx_strand_id
1 'polypeptide(L)'
;MASKSKRQWMDSTLGPVRDRFPERLESFRSSSGFDVEPVYTHEDLVTSYENEEFPGEFPFTRGVQPNMYRGRLWTMRQYAGLASPAESNRRFKYLLDQGQTGLSVAFDLPTQTGYDSDHALASGEIGRTGVPICSLADMEQLFDGIPLDKVSTSMTINATASVLLAMYIAVAKKQGVGESVLTGTVQNDILKEYIARGTYIYPPESS
;
A
#
# COMPACT_ATOMS: atom_id res chain seq x y z
N MET A 1 -40.24 19.03 23.41
CA MET A 1 -39.03 19.79 23.79
C MET A 1 -37.83 19.04 23.26
N ALA A 2 -36.76 19.71 22.84
CA ALA A 2 -35.52 19.04 22.44
C ALA A 2 -34.87 18.37 23.66
N SER A 3 -34.29 17.18 23.46
CA SER A 3 -33.54 16.47 24.49
C SER A 3 -32.25 17.21 24.82
N LYS A 4 -31.86 17.21 26.10
CA LYS A 4 -30.67 17.89 26.62
C LYS A 4 -29.45 16.98 26.80
N SER A 5 -29.66 15.67 26.71
CA SER A 5 -28.58 14.69 26.70
C SER A 5 -28.89 13.52 25.77
N LYS A 6 -27.85 12.79 25.37
CA LYS A 6 -27.99 11.56 24.57
C LYS A 6 -28.90 10.56 25.26
N ARG A 7 -28.72 10.35 26.58
CA ARG A 7 -29.60 9.47 27.36
C ARG A 7 -31.06 9.92 27.35
N GLN A 8 -31.32 11.20 27.58
CA GLN A 8 -32.70 11.72 27.53
C GLN A 8 -33.32 11.50 26.15
N TRP A 9 -32.55 11.69 25.08
CA TRP A 9 -33.01 11.44 23.72
C TRP A 9 -33.31 9.96 23.47
N MET A 10 -32.42 9.06 23.90
CA MET A 10 -32.62 7.62 23.81
C MET A 10 -33.94 7.20 24.47
N ASP A 11 -34.20 7.70 25.67
CA ASP A 11 -35.39 7.30 26.45
C ASP A 11 -36.68 7.96 25.92
N SER A 12 -36.65 9.26 25.64
CA SER A 12 -37.87 10.04 25.36
C SER A 12 -38.25 10.12 23.88
N THR A 13 -37.30 9.89 22.97
CA THR A 13 -37.51 10.08 21.53
C THR A 13 -37.28 8.78 20.77
N LEU A 14 -36.15 8.11 20.98
CA LEU A 14 -35.82 6.88 20.26
C LEU A 14 -36.60 5.65 20.79
N GLY A 15 -36.68 5.49 22.11
CA GLY A 15 -37.35 4.36 22.78
C GLY A 15 -38.78 4.11 22.29
N PRO A 16 -39.69 5.11 22.33
CA PRO A 16 -41.07 4.93 21.88
C PRO A 16 -41.19 4.51 20.41
N VAL A 17 -40.24 4.94 19.57
CA VAL A 17 -40.20 4.55 18.15
C VAL A 17 -39.71 3.11 18.02
N ARG A 18 -38.67 2.71 18.76
CA ARG A 18 -38.16 1.32 18.77
C ARG A 18 -39.20 0.31 19.27
N ASP A 19 -39.99 0.69 20.27
CA ASP A 19 -41.07 -0.17 20.79
C ASP A 19 -42.18 -0.40 19.75
N ARG A 20 -42.51 0.64 18.98
CA ARG A 20 -43.52 0.55 17.91
C ARG A 20 -42.98 -0.10 16.64
N PHE A 21 -41.73 0.19 16.31
CA PHE A 21 -41.03 -0.25 15.11
C PHE A 21 -39.60 -0.66 15.49
N PRO A 22 -39.37 -1.96 15.73
CA PRO A 22 -38.06 -2.48 16.10
C PRO A 22 -37.01 -2.18 15.02
N GLU A 23 -35.75 -2.08 15.46
CA GLU A 23 -34.62 -1.94 14.54
C GLU A 23 -34.40 -3.22 13.74
N ARG A 24 -33.71 -3.09 12.61
CA ARG A 24 -33.47 -4.20 11.67
C ARG A 24 -32.56 -5.29 12.24
N LEU A 25 -31.72 -4.94 13.20
CA LEU A 25 -30.78 -5.82 13.88
C LEU A 25 -30.84 -5.53 15.38
N GLU A 26 -30.52 -6.54 16.19
CA GLU A 26 -30.39 -6.38 17.64
C GLU A 26 -29.22 -5.46 18.02
N SER A 27 -28.12 -5.53 17.26
CA SER A 27 -26.98 -4.63 17.38
C SER A 27 -26.41 -4.32 16.00
N PHE A 28 -25.90 -3.11 15.82
CA PHE A 28 -25.15 -2.71 14.64
C PHE A 28 -23.67 -2.79 14.98
N ARG A 29 -22.93 -3.62 14.24
CA ARG A 29 -21.49 -3.80 14.43
C ARG A 29 -20.74 -3.48 13.14
N SER A 30 -19.57 -2.89 13.30
CA SER A 30 -18.61 -2.79 12.19
C SER A 30 -18.07 -4.17 11.83
N SER A 31 -17.47 -4.30 10.65
CA SER A 31 -16.78 -5.54 10.23
C SER A 31 -15.61 -5.93 11.15
N SER A 32 -15.11 -4.99 11.94
CA SER A 32 -14.06 -5.20 12.94
C SER A 32 -14.59 -5.56 14.33
N GLY A 33 -15.92 -5.72 14.49
CA GLY A 33 -16.56 -6.17 15.72
C GLY A 33 -16.88 -5.08 16.73
N PHE A 34 -16.71 -3.79 16.39
CA PHE A 34 -17.09 -2.67 17.26
C PHE A 34 -18.59 -2.39 17.17
N ASP A 35 -19.24 -2.24 18.32
CA ASP A 35 -20.62 -1.76 18.39
C ASP A 35 -20.71 -0.31 17.87
N VAL A 36 -21.74 -0.06 17.06
CA VAL A 36 -22.02 1.24 16.44
C VAL A 36 -23.29 1.79 17.07
N GLU A 37 -23.14 2.86 17.84
CA GLU A 37 -24.26 3.53 18.49
C GLU A 37 -25.16 4.24 17.45
N PRO A 38 -26.47 4.40 17.71
CA PRO A 38 -27.40 5.07 16.80
C PRO A 38 -27.00 6.52 16.47
N VAL A 39 -26.30 7.18 17.38
CA VAL A 39 -25.76 8.53 17.24
C VAL A 39 -24.53 8.70 18.12
N TYR A 40 -23.56 9.48 17.66
CA TYR A 40 -22.42 9.93 18.45
C TYR A 40 -22.52 11.45 18.66
N THR A 41 -22.24 11.90 19.87
CA THR A 41 -22.40 13.28 20.34
C THR A 41 -21.14 13.73 21.07
N HIS A 42 -21.13 14.98 21.55
CA HIS A 42 -20.05 15.48 22.41
C HIS A 42 -19.88 14.67 23.70
N GLU A 43 -20.94 14.00 24.19
CA GLU A 43 -20.89 13.11 25.36
C GLU A 43 -20.08 11.84 25.09
N ASP A 44 -19.88 11.47 23.81
CA ASP A 44 -19.17 10.25 23.39
C ASP A 44 -17.68 10.51 23.06
N LEU A 45 -17.24 11.77 23.12
CA LEU A 45 -15.83 12.11 22.92
C LEU A 45 -15.01 11.58 24.09
N VAL A 46 -14.03 10.74 23.80
CA VAL A 46 -13.09 10.24 24.81
C VAL A 46 -12.27 11.44 25.30
N THR A 47 -12.46 11.84 26.55
CA THR A 47 -11.83 13.03 27.15
C THR A 47 -10.35 12.85 27.47
N SER A 48 -9.74 11.69 27.13
CA SER A 48 -8.34 11.36 27.48
C SER A 48 -7.30 12.05 26.61
N TYR A 49 -7.70 12.81 25.59
CA TYR A 49 -6.79 13.68 24.82
C TYR A 49 -6.66 15.01 25.55
N GLU A 50 -5.88 15.04 26.64
CA GLU A 50 -5.68 16.23 27.47
C GLU A 50 -5.00 17.38 26.71
N ASN A 51 -4.37 17.11 25.57
CA ASN A 51 -3.71 18.09 24.72
C ASN A 51 -4.31 18.11 23.31
N GLU A 52 -4.42 19.31 22.74
CA GLU A 52 -4.72 19.46 21.32
C GLU A 52 -3.61 18.82 20.48
N GLU A 53 -4.00 17.98 19.51
CA GLU A 53 -3.06 17.38 18.58
C GLU A 53 -2.93 18.22 17.30
N PHE A 54 -1.69 18.37 16.83
CA PHE A 54 -1.35 19.09 15.60
C PHE A 54 -0.69 18.15 14.56
N PRO A 55 -0.96 18.34 13.26
CA PRO A 55 -0.29 17.55 12.22
C PRO A 55 1.22 17.82 12.23
N GLY A 56 2.03 16.78 12.01
CA GLY A 56 3.49 16.86 12.07
C GLY A 56 4.06 16.72 13.49
N GLU A 57 3.23 16.54 14.51
CA GLU A 57 3.64 16.31 15.90
C GLU A 57 3.14 14.95 16.40
N PHE A 58 3.91 14.30 17.29
CA PHE A 58 3.48 13.05 17.94
C PHE A 58 2.15 13.30 18.69
N PRO A 59 1.14 12.41 18.60
CA PRO A 59 1.17 11.05 18.05
C PRO A 59 0.80 10.92 16.57
N PHE A 60 0.77 12.03 15.83
CA PHE A 60 0.51 12.10 14.38
C PHE A 60 -0.88 11.65 13.93
N THR A 61 -1.88 11.54 14.82
CA THR A 61 -3.27 11.19 14.46
C THR A 61 -3.82 12.09 13.36
N ARG A 62 -3.40 13.36 13.34
CA ARG A 62 -3.84 14.37 12.35
C ARG A 62 -2.95 14.47 11.10
N GLY A 63 -1.92 13.62 11.00
CA GLY A 63 -1.01 13.54 9.85
C GLY A 63 0.46 13.68 10.24
N VAL A 64 1.34 13.06 9.46
CA VAL A 64 2.80 13.03 9.71
C VAL A 64 3.55 14.27 9.20
N GLN A 65 2.89 15.15 8.44
CA GLN A 65 3.47 16.38 7.90
C GLN A 65 2.66 17.60 8.36
N PRO A 66 3.28 18.73 8.73
CA PRO A 66 2.56 19.88 9.28
C PRO A 66 1.66 20.61 8.27
N ASN A 67 2.02 20.60 6.97
CA ASN A 67 1.25 21.25 5.91
C ASN A 67 0.55 20.28 4.94
N MET A 68 0.66 18.96 5.18
CA MET A 68 -0.01 17.87 4.46
C MET A 68 -0.16 18.15 2.94
N TYR A 69 -1.38 17.98 2.42
CA TYR A 69 -1.70 18.12 1.01
C TYR A 69 -1.85 19.58 0.53
N ARG A 70 -1.73 20.56 1.44
CA ARG A 70 -1.56 21.97 1.05
C ARG A 70 -0.13 22.24 0.55
N GLY A 71 0.84 21.49 1.07
CA GLY A 71 2.24 21.55 0.62
C GLY A 71 2.49 20.64 -0.58
N ARG A 72 2.20 19.34 -0.44
CA ARG A 72 2.43 18.34 -1.49
C ARG A 72 1.31 17.30 -1.48
N LEU A 73 0.68 17.06 -2.63
CA LEU A 73 -0.28 15.97 -2.79
C LEU A 73 0.37 14.60 -2.52
N TRP A 74 -0.43 13.60 -2.20
CA TRP A 74 0.06 12.22 -2.14
C TRP A 74 0.64 11.82 -3.51
N THR A 75 1.58 10.88 -3.49
CA THR A 75 2.12 10.34 -4.75
C THR A 75 1.03 9.53 -5.43
N MET A 76 0.61 9.94 -6.63
CA MET A 76 -0.22 9.10 -7.48
C MET A 76 0.68 8.00 -8.03
N ARG A 77 0.42 6.74 -7.64
CA ARG A 77 1.29 5.60 -7.92
C ARG A 77 0.45 4.38 -8.28
N GLN A 78 0.19 4.19 -9.56
CA GLN A 78 -0.51 3.01 -10.06
C GLN A 78 0.41 1.79 -10.02
N TYR A 79 -0.13 0.69 -9.51
CA TYR A 79 0.48 -0.63 -9.56
C TYR A 79 0.43 -1.17 -10.98
N ALA A 80 1.59 -1.44 -11.57
CA ALA A 80 1.71 -1.88 -12.96
C ALA A 80 2.89 -2.85 -13.14
N GLY A 81 2.76 -3.70 -14.16
CA GLY A 81 3.69 -4.80 -14.45
C GLY A 81 2.87 -5.97 -14.95
N LEU A 82 3.05 -6.36 -16.21
CA LEU A 82 2.37 -7.49 -16.84
C LEU A 82 3.12 -7.86 -18.12
N ALA A 83 3.01 -9.12 -18.53
CA ALA A 83 3.59 -9.66 -19.75
C ALA A 83 5.12 -9.54 -19.74
N SER A 84 5.75 -8.85 -20.69
CA SER A 84 7.22 -8.71 -20.77
C SER A 84 7.77 -7.44 -20.11
N PRO A 85 9.09 -7.38 -19.81
CA PRO A 85 9.77 -6.14 -19.40
C PRO A 85 9.55 -4.97 -20.37
N ALA A 86 9.61 -5.22 -21.68
CA ALA A 86 9.38 -4.20 -22.70
C ALA A 86 7.93 -3.67 -22.72
N GLU A 87 6.94 -4.55 -22.52
CA GLU A 87 5.53 -4.15 -22.38
C GLU A 87 5.28 -3.34 -21.11
N SER A 88 5.85 -3.78 -20.00
CA SER A 88 5.77 -3.07 -18.73
C SER A 88 6.45 -1.69 -18.80
N ASN A 89 7.60 -1.58 -19.47
CA ASN A 89 8.25 -0.29 -19.73
C ASN A 89 7.36 0.66 -20.54
N ARG A 90 6.74 0.18 -21.63
CA ARG A 90 5.78 0.96 -22.43
C ARG A 90 4.63 1.46 -21.56
N ARG A 91 4.11 0.61 -20.66
CA ARG A 91 3.06 0.99 -19.72
C ARG A 91 3.53 2.03 -18.72
N PHE A 92 4.74 1.91 -18.19
CA PHE A 92 5.31 2.91 -17.27
C PHE A 92 5.47 4.28 -17.94
N LYS A 93 6.01 4.32 -19.16
CA LYS A 93 6.12 5.56 -19.94
C LYS A 93 4.76 6.20 -20.19
N TYR A 94 3.75 5.41 -20.57
CA TYR A 94 2.37 5.89 -20.70
C TYR A 94 1.85 6.49 -19.39
N LEU A 95 2.03 5.80 -18.26
CA LEU A 95 1.52 6.26 -16.97
C LEU A 95 2.18 7.58 -16.53
N LEU A 96 3.50 7.70 -16.72
CA LEU A 96 4.25 8.93 -16.44
C LEU A 96 3.75 10.09 -17.32
N ASP A 97 3.51 9.84 -18.61
CA ASP A 97 2.92 10.82 -19.54
C ASP A 97 1.52 11.28 -19.12
N GLN A 98 0.72 10.38 -18.54
CA GLN A 98 -0.61 10.70 -17.98
C GLN A 98 -0.55 11.36 -16.59
N GLY A 99 0.63 11.80 -16.13
CA GLY A 99 0.80 12.59 -14.90
C GLY A 99 1.07 11.76 -13.64
N GLN A 100 1.38 10.47 -13.76
CA GLN A 100 1.82 9.67 -12.62
C GLN A 100 3.17 10.19 -12.09
N THR A 101 3.30 10.35 -10.77
CA THR A 101 4.49 10.96 -10.14
C THR A 101 5.45 9.95 -9.51
N GLY A 102 5.22 8.66 -9.70
CA GLY A 102 6.10 7.58 -9.25
C GLY A 102 5.60 6.22 -9.73
N LEU A 103 6.48 5.25 -9.96
CA LEU A 103 6.15 3.94 -10.50
C LEU A 103 5.94 2.90 -9.41
N SER A 104 5.05 1.95 -9.60
CA SER A 104 5.00 0.75 -8.75
C SER A 104 5.02 -0.49 -9.62
N VAL A 105 6.03 -1.34 -9.37
CA VAL A 105 6.34 -2.52 -10.15
C VAL A 105 5.71 -3.75 -9.50
N ALA A 106 4.88 -4.44 -10.27
CA ALA A 106 4.37 -5.77 -9.99
C ALA A 106 5.27 -6.81 -10.67
N PHE A 107 5.80 -7.75 -9.90
CA PHE A 107 6.58 -8.88 -10.43
C PHE A 107 5.69 -10.11 -10.53
N ASP A 108 6.00 -11.01 -11.46
CA ASP A 108 5.24 -12.26 -11.59
C ASP A 108 5.50 -13.20 -10.42
N LEU A 109 4.74 -14.30 -10.34
CA LEU A 109 4.89 -15.26 -9.25
C LEU A 109 6.27 -15.92 -9.23
N PRO A 110 6.85 -16.40 -10.35
CA PRO A 110 8.20 -16.96 -10.38
C PRO A 110 9.26 -16.03 -9.78
N THR A 111 9.28 -14.75 -10.18
CA THR A 111 10.21 -13.74 -9.66
C THR A 111 10.02 -13.52 -8.15
N GLN A 112 8.77 -13.51 -7.68
CA GLN A 112 8.45 -13.38 -6.25
C GLN A 112 8.93 -14.58 -5.42
N THR A 113 8.88 -15.79 -6.00
CA THR A 113 9.28 -17.04 -5.34
C THR A 113 10.71 -17.49 -5.66
N GLY A 114 11.50 -16.68 -6.37
CA GLY A 114 12.91 -16.96 -6.63
C GLY A 114 13.19 -18.01 -7.71
N TYR A 115 12.27 -18.18 -8.66
CA TYR A 115 12.46 -19.06 -9.81
C TYR A 115 12.73 -18.27 -11.09
N ASP A 116 13.68 -18.77 -11.89
CA ASP A 116 13.84 -18.33 -13.27
C ASP A 116 12.67 -18.82 -14.15
N SER A 117 12.45 -18.15 -15.27
CA SER A 117 11.31 -18.41 -16.15
C SER A 117 11.34 -19.79 -16.82
N ASP A 118 12.50 -20.43 -16.91
CA ASP A 118 12.64 -21.79 -17.45
C ASP A 118 12.51 -22.89 -16.38
N HIS A 119 12.34 -22.51 -15.11
CA HIS A 119 12.14 -23.46 -14.02
C HIS A 119 10.79 -24.19 -14.17
N ALA A 120 10.76 -25.50 -13.91
CA ALA A 120 9.57 -26.32 -14.10
C ALA A 120 8.33 -25.80 -13.33
N LEU A 121 8.53 -25.24 -12.14
CA LEU A 121 7.45 -24.66 -11.31
C LEU A 121 6.98 -23.28 -11.78
N ALA A 122 7.70 -22.61 -12.68
CA ALA A 122 7.30 -21.32 -13.24
C ALA A 122 6.31 -21.44 -14.39
N SER A 123 6.20 -22.63 -14.99
CA SER A 123 5.35 -22.89 -16.16
C SER A 123 3.90 -22.45 -15.92
N GLY A 124 3.39 -21.58 -16.80
CA GLY A 124 2.03 -21.05 -16.73
C GLY A 124 1.84 -19.79 -15.88
N GLU A 125 2.86 -19.35 -15.15
CA GLU A 125 2.81 -18.17 -14.28
C GLU A 125 3.71 -17.01 -14.75
N ILE A 126 4.60 -17.28 -15.71
CA ILE A 126 5.53 -16.30 -16.30
C ILE A 126 4.74 -15.13 -16.90
N GLY A 127 5.01 -13.91 -16.41
CA GLY A 127 4.39 -12.69 -16.93
C GLY A 127 2.88 -12.55 -16.69
N ARG A 128 2.25 -13.50 -15.98
CA ARG A 128 0.78 -13.57 -15.84
C ARG A 128 0.22 -12.57 -14.83
N THR A 129 0.93 -12.37 -13.72
CA THR A 129 0.50 -11.52 -12.59
C THR A 129 1.40 -10.31 -12.36
N GLY A 130 2.46 -10.20 -13.15
CA GLY A 130 3.47 -9.16 -13.05
C GLY A 130 4.51 -9.30 -14.16
N VAL A 131 5.59 -8.54 -14.08
CA VAL A 131 6.73 -8.65 -15.01
C VAL A 131 7.69 -9.77 -14.55
N PRO A 132 8.16 -10.66 -15.45
CA PRO A 132 9.22 -11.61 -15.15
C PRO A 132 10.58 -10.91 -15.13
N ILE A 133 11.39 -11.17 -14.11
CA ILE A 133 12.78 -10.69 -14.03
C ILE A 133 13.67 -11.87 -13.64
N CYS A 134 14.47 -12.36 -14.59
CA CYS A 134 15.43 -13.45 -14.36
C CYS A 134 16.87 -12.92 -14.34
N SER A 135 17.10 -11.74 -14.91
CA SER A 135 18.44 -11.18 -15.07
C SER A 135 18.46 -9.66 -14.97
N LEU A 136 19.67 -9.11 -14.87
CA LEU A 136 19.87 -7.66 -14.97
C LEU A 136 19.39 -7.12 -16.33
N ALA A 137 19.50 -7.89 -17.41
CA ALA A 137 19.06 -7.46 -18.75
C ALA A 137 17.54 -7.21 -18.81
N ASP A 138 16.75 -7.97 -18.05
CA ASP A 138 15.30 -7.75 -17.95
C ASP A 138 15.00 -6.46 -17.19
N MET A 139 15.73 -6.20 -16.11
CA MET A 139 15.61 -4.96 -15.33
C MET A 139 16.04 -3.73 -16.15
N GLU A 140 17.07 -3.87 -16.99
CA GLU A 140 17.51 -2.83 -17.94
C GLU A 140 16.42 -2.50 -18.95
N GLN A 141 15.78 -3.52 -19.55
CA GLN A 141 14.64 -3.32 -20.45
C GLN A 141 13.45 -2.69 -19.74
N LEU A 142 13.15 -3.12 -18.51
CA LEU A 142 12.04 -2.61 -17.72
C LEU A 142 12.15 -1.10 -17.47
N PHE A 143 13.38 -0.60 -17.23
CA PHE A 143 13.64 0.82 -16.94
C PHE A 143 14.30 1.59 -18.09
N ASP A 144 14.35 1.02 -19.29
CA ASP A 144 14.91 1.69 -20.45
C ASP A 144 14.22 3.04 -20.71
N GLY A 145 15.01 4.11 -20.82
CA GLY A 145 14.52 5.48 -21.01
C GLY A 145 13.72 6.07 -19.85
N ILE A 146 13.73 5.46 -18.65
CA ILE A 146 13.11 6.02 -17.44
C ILE A 146 14.21 6.58 -16.52
N PRO A 147 14.21 7.89 -16.21
CA PRO A 147 15.24 8.52 -15.39
C PRO A 147 15.05 8.20 -13.89
N LEU A 148 15.85 7.26 -13.36
CA LEU A 148 15.70 6.74 -11.99
C LEU A 148 16.05 7.77 -10.88
N ASP A 149 16.73 8.87 -11.23
CA ASP A 149 17.02 10.00 -10.34
C ASP A 149 15.81 10.95 -10.17
N LYS A 150 14.82 10.87 -11.07
CA LYS A 150 13.65 11.78 -11.08
C LYS A 150 12.34 11.07 -10.74
N VAL A 151 12.28 9.77 -10.96
CA VAL A 151 11.07 8.98 -10.75
C VAL A 151 11.25 8.11 -9.52
N SER A 152 10.39 8.33 -8.52
CA SER A 152 10.36 7.43 -7.37
C SER A 152 9.81 6.06 -7.77
N THR A 153 10.50 4.98 -7.45
CA THR A 153 10.10 3.61 -7.82
C THR A 153 9.79 2.76 -6.60
N SER A 154 8.62 2.11 -6.59
CA SER A 154 8.24 1.14 -5.58
C SER A 154 8.24 -0.26 -6.19
N MET A 155 8.90 -1.21 -5.54
CA MET A 155 8.97 -2.61 -5.92
C MET A 155 8.22 -3.44 -4.88
N THR A 156 7.09 -4.03 -5.28
CA THR A 156 6.31 -4.93 -4.41
C THR A 156 6.93 -6.32 -4.48
N ILE A 157 8.02 -6.48 -3.74
CA ILE A 157 8.85 -7.68 -3.71
C ILE A 157 9.33 -7.93 -2.28
N ASN A 158 9.42 -9.21 -1.90
CA ASN A 158 9.65 -9.63 -0.51
C ASN A 158 10.81 -10.63 -0.41
N ALA A 159 10.58 -11.93 -0.56
CA ALA A 159 11.62 -12.94 -0.36
C ALA A 159 12.86 -12.76 -1.27
N THR A 160 12.67 -12.24 -2.49
CA THR A 160 13.76 -11.91 -3.42
C THR A 160 14.15 -10.43 -3.42
N ALA A 161 13.66 -9.62 -2.48
CA ALA A 161 13.81 -8.16 -2.49
C ALA A 161 15.27 -7.69 -2.57
N SER A 162 16.18 -8.37 -1.87
CA SER A 162 17.62 -8.05 -1.89
C SER A 162 18.22 -8.17 -3.30
N VAL A 163 17.83 -9.23 -4.04
CA VAL A 163 18.29 -9.48 -5.41
C VAL A 163 17.75 -8.42 -6.36
N LEU A 164 16.44 -8.13 -6.32
CA LEU A 164 15.82 -7.14 -7.19
C LEU A 164 16.30 -5.72 -6.87
N LEU A 165 16.56 -5.41 -5.59
CA LEU A 165 17.18 -4.14 -5.19
C LEU A 165 18.59 -3.99 -5.75
N ALA A 166 19.40 -5.05 -5.69
CA ALA A 166 20.75 -5.06 -6.27
C ALA A 166 20.70 -4.83 -7.79
N MET A 167 19.78 -5.49 -8.50
CA MET A 167 19.56 -5.25 -9.94
C MET A 167 19.12 -3.81 -10.22
N TYR A 168 18.18 -3.26 -9.45
CA TYR A 168 17.72 -1.88 -9.59
C TYR A 168 18.86 -0.87 -9.41
N ILE A 169 19.71 -1.06 -8.40
CA ILE A 169 20.91 -0.24 -8.17
C ILE A 169 21.91 -0.38 -9.34
N ALA A 170 22.11 -1.59 -9.86
CA ALA A 170 22.98 -1.82 -11.00
C ALA A 170 22.48 -1.09 -12.26
N VAL A 171 21.17 -1.10 -12.53
CA VAL A 171 20.57 -0.31 -13.62
C VAL A 171 20.79 1.18 -13.41
N ALA A 172 20.56 1.70 -12.19
CA ALA A 172 20.82 3.10 -11.88
C ALA A 172 22.29 3.49 -12.14
N LYS A 173 23.25 2.65 -11.72
CA LYS A 173 24.68 2.86 -12.00
C LYS A 173 24.97 2.88 -13.50
N LYS A 174 24.38 1.98 -14.30
CA LYS A 174 24.51 1.99 -15.77
C LYS A 174 23.93 3.26 -16.41
N GLN A 175 22.91 3.86 -15.80
CA GLN A 175 22.37 5.17 -16.21
C GLN A 175 23.21 6.36 -15.70
N GLY A 176 24.29 6.14 -14.94
CA GLY A 176 25.10 7.19 -14.34
C GLY A 176 24.48 7.83 -13.08
N VAL A 177 23.49 7.18 -12.47
CA VAL A 177 22.79 7.66 -11.28
C VAL A 177 23.41 7.05 -10.01
N GLY A 178 23.77 7.91 -9.05
CA GLY A 178 24.28 7.49 -7.75
C GLY A 178 23.20 6.94 -6.82
N GLU A 179 23.55 6.01 -5.95
CA GLU A 179 22.61 5.38 -5.01
C GLU A 179 21.92 6.39 -4.07
N SER A 180 22.63 7.45 -3.66
CA SER A 180 22.15 8.45 -2.71
C SER A 180 21.01 9.33 -3.21
N VAL A 181 20.78 9.39 -4.54
CA VAL A 181 19.68 10.17 -5.13
C VAL A 181 18.48 9.30 -5.51
N LEU A 182 18.59 7.96 -5.39
CA LEU A 182 17.49 7.07 -5.67
C LEU A 182 16.40 7.25 -4.63
N THR A 183 15.17 7.46 -5.10
CA THR A 183 13.99 7.52 -4.24
C THR A 183 13.09 6.34 -4.53
N GLY A 184 12.64 5.63 -3.51
CA GLY A 184 11.86 4.43 -3.75
C GLY A 184 11.55 3.63 -2.51
N THR A 185 10.99 2.45 -2.74
CA THR A 185 10.60 1.52 -1.68
C THR A 185 10.69 0.10 -2.21
N VAL A 186 11.33 -0.79 -1.47
CA VAL A 186 11.10 -2.23 -1.57
C VAL A 186 10.13 -2.62 -0.46
N GLN A 187 9.13 -3.45 -0.75
CA GLN A 187 8.16 -3.85 0.28
C GLN A 187 8.86 -4.55 1.45
N ASN A 188 9.68 -5.56 1.16
CA ASN A 188 10.59 -6.20 2.12
C ASN A 188 9.97 -6.53 3.49
N ASP A 189 8.72 -6.97 3.49
CA ASP A 189 8.02 -7.41 4.70
C ASP A 189 7.83 -8.92 4.59
N ILE A 190 8.71 -9.68 5.21
CA ILE A 190 8.68 -11.14 5.10
C ILE A 190 7.73 -11.79 6.11
N LEU A 191 7.41 -11.12 7.22
CA LEU A 191 6.50 -11.66 8.24
C LEU A 191 5.08 -11.79 7.69
N LYS A 192 4.59 -10.79 6.94
CA LYS A 192 3.26 -10.89 6.31
C LYS A 192 3.19 -11.93 5.18
N GLU A 193 4.32 -12.39 4.65
CA GLU A 193 4.33 -13.53 3.72
C GLU A 193 3.88 -14.80 4.41
N TYR A 194 4.33 -15.07 5.63
CA TYR A 194 3.89 -16.26 6.38
C TYR A 194 2.44 -16.16 6.86
N ILE A 195 1.96 -14.96 7.17
CA ILE A 195 0.63 -14.77 7.76
C ILE A 195 -0.48 -14.78 6.70
N ALA A 196 -0.23 -14.19 5.52
CA ALA A 196 -1.32 -13.89 4.59
C ALA A 196 -1.01 -14.06 3.11
N ARG A 197 0.25 -13.89 2.66
CA ARG A 197 0.56 -13.74 1.23
C ARG A 197 1.18 -14.97 0.56
N GLY A 198 2.03 -15.72 1.26
CA GLY A 198 2.53 -17.03 0.84
C GLY A 198 3.69 -17.04 -0.16
N THR A 199 4.37 -15.92 -0.43
CA THR A 199 5.54 -15.87 -1.35
C THR A 199 6.87 -15.81 -0.59
N TYR A 200 7.00 -16.56 0.51
CA TYR A 200 8.27 -16.76 1.22
C TYR A 200 9.11 -17.86 0.55
N ILE A 201 10.43 -17.82 0.73
CA ILE A 201 11.36 -18.84 0.19
C ILE A 201 12.03 -19.60 1.33
N TYR A 202 12.59 -18.88 2.30
CA TYR A 202 13.36 -19.45 3.40
C TYR A 202 12.48 -19.68 4.64
N PRO A 203 12.96 -20.40 5.66
CA PRO A 203 12.37 -20.39 6.99
C PRO A 203 12.43 -18.99 7.64
N PRO A 204 11.57 -18.67 8.62
CA PRO A 204 11.46 -17.31 9.16
C PRO A 204 12.76 -16.68 9.68
N GLU A 205 13.66 -17.45 10.29
CA GLU A 205 14.92 -16.93 10.86
C GLU A 205 15.94 -16.55 9.78
N SER A 206 15.93 -17.23 8.63
CA SER A 206 16.89 -17.01 7.53
C SER A 206 16.37 -16.05 6.47
N SER A 207 15.18 -15.46 6.69
CA SER A 207 14.42 -14.69 5.73
C SER A 207 14.65 -13.19 5.80
#